data_AF-A0A0C1UDW3-F1
#
_entry.id   AF-A0A0C1UDW3-F1
#
_cell.length_a   1.000
_cell.length_b   1.000
_cell.length_c   1.000
_cell.angle_alpha   90.00
_cell.angle_beta   90.00
_cell.angle_gamma   90.00
#
_symmetry.space_group_name_H-M   'P 1'
#
loop_
_entity.id
_entity.type
_entity.pdbx_description
1 polymer ?
#
loop_
_entity_poly.entity_id
_entity_poly.type
_entity_poly.pdbx_seq_one_letter_code
_entity_poly.pdbx_strand_id
1 'polypeptide(L)'
;MSARFLFPIGAVVVVVGIILAFGIDPFSDWLDQRSDSTSLRSQVEEVERRNKEYELQIDALNTDEEIERRAREEYNLVRPEEEAYAVLPPPPAAHRIKGVWPFNN
;
A
#
# COMPACT_ATOMS: atom_id res chain seq x y z
N MET A 1 -0.05 -71.76 -9.51
CA MET A 1 0.90 -70.63 -9.40
C MET A 1 1.31 -70.53 -7.94
N SER A 2 2.59 -70.75 -7.62
CA SER A 2 3.06 -70.97 -6.25
C SER A 2 3.00 -69.66 -5.45
N ALA A 3 2.44 -69.72 -4.23
CA ALA A 3 2.14 -68.57 -3.34
C ALA A 3 3.35 -67.65 -3.04
N ARG A 4 4.56 -68.14 -3.31
CA ARG A 4 5.84 -67.44 -3.24
C ARG A 4 5.97 -66.23 -4.18
N PHE A 5 5.24 -66.20 -5.31
CA PHE A 5 5.21 -65.03 -6.21
C PHE A 5 4.12 -64.02 -5.89
N LEU A 6 3.10 -64.39 -5.12
CA LEU A 6 2.00 -63.49 -4.73
C LEU A 6 2.40 -62.56 -3.58
N PHE A 7 3.30 -63.02 -2.71
CA PHE A 7 3.82 -62.24 -1.59
C PHE A 7 4.51 -60.93 -1.99
N PRO A 8 5.47 -60.92 -2.95
CA PRO A 8 6.10 -59.66 -3.39
C PRO A 8 5.12 -58.73 -4.09
N ILE A 9 4.16 -59.26 -4.85
CA ILE A 9 3.12 -58.47 -5.52
C ILE A 9 2.21 -57.79 -4.48
N GLY A 10 1.78 -58.54 -3.46
CA GLY A 10 1.01 -57.98 -2.34
C GLY A 10 1.77 -56.88 -1.61
N ALA A 11 3.06 -57.07 -1.35
CA ALA A 11 3.90 -56.05 -0.72
C ALA A 11 4.01 -54.77 -1.57
N VAL A 12 4.21 -54.90 -2.89
CA VAL A 12 4.26 -53.76 -3.81
C VAL A 12 2.93 -53.01 -3.81
N VAL A 13 1.80 -53.72 -3.87
CA VAL A 13 0.47 -53.09 -3.85
C VAL A 13 0.23 -52.32 -2.55
N VAL A 14 0.65 -52.85 -1.41
CA VAL A 14 0.53 -52.15 -0.12
C VAL A 14 1.40 -50.89 -0.09
N VAL A 15 2.65 -50.97 -0.55
CA VAL A 15 3.55 -49.82 -0.59
C VAL A 15 3.02 -48.73 -1.52
N VAL A 16 2.56 -49.10 -2.71
CA VAL A 16 1.93 -48.15 -3.65
C VAL A 16 0.66 -47.55 -3.06
N GLY A 17 -0.17 -48.35 -2.37
CA GLY A 17 -1.36 -47.86 -1.69
C GLY A 17 -1.04 -46.83 -0.61
N ILE A 18 0.02 -47.04 0.17
CA ILE A 18 0.49 -46.08 1.19
C ILE A 18 0.99 -44.80 0.53
N ILE A 19 1.78 -44.89 -0.55
CA ILE A 19 2.28 -43.72 -1.29
C ILE A 19 1.11 -42.93 -1.90
N LEU A 20 0.09 -43.58 -2.44
CA LEU A 20 -1.08 -42.90 -3.00
C LEU A 20 -1.96 -42.28 -1.90
N ALA A 21 -2.08 -42.94 -0.74
CA ALA A 21 -2.88 -42.44 0.38
C ALA A 21 -2.21 -41.28 1.13
N PHE A 22 -0.88 -41.24 1.20
CA PHE A 22 -0.14 -40.29 2.04
C PHE A 22 0.89 -39.43 1.30
N GLY A 23 1.18 -39.68 0.02
CA GLY A 23 2.30 -39.06 -0.69
C GLY A 23 1.99 -37.75 -1.42
N ILE A 24 0.72 -37.42 -1.63
CA ILE A 24 0.32 -36.25 -2.43
C ILE A 24 0.00 -35.04 -1.54
N ASP A 25 -0.75 -35.26 -0.45
CA ASP A 25 -1.26 -34.20 0.43
C ASP A 25 -0.20 -33.42 1.24
N PRO A 26 0.76 -34.07 1.94
CA PRO A 26 1.66 -33.35 2.85
C PRO A 26 2.69 -32.47 2.13
N PHE A 27 2.97 -32.73 0.84
CA PHE A 27 3.91 -31.92 0.06
C PHE A 27 3.25 -30.65 -0.48
N SER A 28 1.99 -30.72 -0.92
CA SER A 28 1.20 -29.53 -1.28
C SER A 28 0.92 -28.66 -0.06
N ASP A 29 0.48 -29.25 1.05
CA ASP A 29 0.17 -28.51 2.29
C ASP A 29 1.38 -27.76 2.84
N TRP A 30 2.57 -28.36 2.79
CA TRP A 30 3.81 -27.70 3.23
C TRP A 30 4.19 -26.51 2.33
N LEU A 31 4.00 -26.62 1.01
CA LEU A 31 4.24 -25.52 0.06
C LEU A 31 3.21 -24.39 0.23
N ASP A 32 1.94 -24.75 0.41
CA ASP A 32 0.86 -23.78 0.61
C ASP A 32 1.05 -23.04 1.94
N GLN A 33 1.32 -23.77 3.03
CA GLN A 33 1.62 -23.19 4.35
C GLN A 33 2.86 -22.27 4.33
N ARG A 34 3.86 -22.57 3.49
CA ARG A 34 5.05 -21.72 3.28
C ARG A 34 4.70 -20.43 2.56
N SER A 35 3.83 -20.49 1.55
CA SER A 35 3.39 -19.32 0.79
C SER A 35 2.49 -18.41 1.62
N ASP A 36 1.54 -18.98 2.36
CA ASP A 36 0.66 -18.26 3.30
C ASP A 36 1.46 -17.55 4.39
N SER A 37 2.46 -18.24 4.96
CA SER A 37 3.35 -17.65 5.96
C SER A 37 4.13 -16.45 5.42
N THR A 38 4.55 -16.49 4.15
CA THR A 38 5.31 -15.39 3.54
C THR A 38 4.40 -14.19 3.22
N SER A 39 3.21 -14.45 2.68
CA SER A 39 2.20 -13.42 2.41
C SER A 39 1.75 -12.72 3.70
N LEU A 40 1.44 -13.48 4.74
CA LEU A 40 1.04 -12.92 6.04
C LEU A 40 2.14 -12.08 6.68
N ARG A 41 3.41 -12.51 6.59
CA ARG A 41 4.55 -11.71 7.06
C ARG A 41 4.67 -10.39 6.29
N SER A 42 4.55 -10.43 4.97
CA SER A 42 4.57 -9.21 4.15
C SER A 42 3.45 -8.24 4.53
N GLN A 43 2.26 -8.75 4.83
CA GLN A 43 1.13 -7.92 5.27
C GLN A 43 1.39 -7.29 6.64
N VAL A 44 1.96 -8.05 7.59
CA VAL A 44 2.35 -7.51 8.90
C VAL A 44 3.42 -6.42 8.76
N GLU A 45 4.47 -6.67 7.99
CA GLU A 45 5.54 -5.70 7.73
C GLU A 45 5.00 -4.40 7.10
N GLU A 46 4.04 -4.51 6.17
CA GLU A 46 3.38 -3.35 5.57
C GLU A 46 2.57 -2.55 6.59
N VAL A 47 1.78 -3.23 7.43
CA VAL A 47 0.97 -2.59 8.47
C VAL A 47 1.85 -1.93 9.52
N GLU A 48 2.92 -2.59 9.98
CA GLU A 48 3.87 -2.04 10.94
C GLU A 48 4.58 -0.81 10.39
N ARG A 49 5.02 -0.85 9.11
CA ARG A 49 5.60 0.31 8.44
C ARG A 49 4.64 1.49 8.40
N ARG A 50 3.38 1.24 8.00
CA ARG A 50 2.33 2.27 7.96
C ARG A 50 2.03 2.82 9.34
N ASN A 51 1.98 1.98 10.36
CA ASN A 51 1.76 2.41 11.73
C ASN A 51 2.88 3.36 12.19
N LYS A 52 4.14 3.00 11.96
CA LYS A 52 5.28 3.86 12.27
C LYS A 52 5.24 5.20 11.54
N GLU A 53 4.84 5.21 10.27
CA GLU A 53 4.63 6.46 9.51
C GLU A 53 3.54 7.33 10.11
N TYR A 54 2.48 6.73 10.67
CA TYR A 54 1.42 7.45 11.35
C TYR A 54 1.84 7.97 12.72
N GLU A 55 2.57 7.18 13.51
CA GLU A 55 3.11 7.62 14.80
C GLU A 55 3.98 8.88 14.62
N LEU A 56 4.87 8.90 13.63
CA LEU A 56 5.69 10.08 13.32
C LEU A 56 4.84 11.30 12.92
N GLN A 57 3.77 11.10 12.15
CA GLN A 57 2.88 12.18 11.76
C GLN A 57 2.07 12.72 12.95
N ILE A 58 1.58 11.82 13.82
CA ILE A 58 0.88 12.18 15.04
C ILE A 58 1.81 12.99 15.96
N ASP A 59 3.03 12.51 16.17
CA ASP A 59 4.03 13.19 16.98
C ASP A 59 4.35 14.58 16.44
N ALA A 60 4.52 14.72 15.12
CA ALA A 60 4.73 16.02 14.49
C ALA A 60 3.52 16.94 14.69
N LEU A 61 2.30 16.47 14.40
CA LEU A 61 1.06 17.24 14.52
C LEU A 61 0.68 17.58 15.98
N ASN A 62 1.29 16.94 16.97
CA ASN A 62 1.16 17.30 18.38
C ASN A 62 2.02 18.51 18.78
N THR A 63 2.71 19.15 17.84
CA THR A 63 3.52 20.35 18.08
C THR A 63 2.89 21.57 17.43
N ASP A 64 2.92 22.71 18.14
CA ASP A 64 2.43 23.98 17.61
C ASP A 64 3.19 24.41 16.34
N GLU A 65 4.49 24.10 16.27
CA GLU A 65 5.35 24.42 15.12
C GLU A 65 4.86 23.76 13.82
N GLU A 66 4.59 22.44 13.85
CA GLU A 66 4.11 21.72 12.66
C GLU A 66 2.70 22.17 12.25
N ILE A 67 1.83 22.43 13.24
CA ILE A 67 0.49 22.95 12.99
C ILE A 67 0.56 24.32 12.32
N GLU A 68 1.38 25.23 12.83
CA GLU A 68 1.56 26.56 12.25
C GLU A 68 2.20 26.50 10.86
N ARG A 69 3.19 25.63 10.66
CA ARG A 69 3.83 25.41 9.36
C ARG A 69 2.79 25.02 8.31
N ARG A 70 1.95 24.03 8.59
CA ARG A 70 0.87 23.61 7.69
C ARG A 70 -0.21 24.66 7.52
N ALA A 71 -0.60 25.35 8.59
CA ALA A 71 -1.57 26.45 8.53
C ALA A 71 -1.11 27.56 7.56
N ARG A 72 0.18 27.89 7.57
CA ARG A 72 0.78 28.88 6.66
C ARG A 72 0.93 28.33 5.24
N GLU A 73 1.45 27.11 5.08
CA GLU A 73 1.73 26.53 3.75
C GLU A 73 0.47 26.11 2.98
N GLU A 74 -0.46 25.42 3.65
CA GLU A 74 -1.63 24.82 2.99
C GLU A 74 -2.83 25.77 2.97
N TYR A 75 -2.94 26.65 3.97
CA TYR A 75 -4.13 27.50 4.17
C TYR A 75 -3.83 29.01 4.12
N ASN A 76 -2.56 29.42 3.97
CA ASN A 76 -2.13 30.83 3.98
C ASN A 76 -2.61 31.59 5.23
N LEU A 77 -2.78 30.90 6.35
CA LEU A 77 -3.19 31.53 7.61
C LEU A 77 -2.02 32.33 8.20
N VAL A 78 -2.36 33.47 8.81
CA VAL A 78 -1.42 34.33 9.53
C VAL A 78 -1.94 34.55 10.95
N ARG A 79 -1.05 34.92 11.88
CA ARG A 79 -1.47 35.25 13.25
C ARG A 79 -2.31 36.53 13.25
N PRO A 80 -3.16 36.75 14.28
CA PRO A 80 -3.98 37.96 14.38
C PRO A 80 -3.19 39.28 14.34
N GLU A 81 -1.93 39.27 14.80
CA GLU A 81 -1.01 40.40 14.82
C GLU A 81 -0.15 40.55 13.56
N GLU A 82 -0.29 39.65 12.59
CA GLU A 82 0.47 39.64 11.33
C GLU A 82 -0.36 40.20 10.16
N GLU A 83 0.32 40.82 9.19
CA GLU A 83 -0.30 41.29 7.94
C GLU A 83 0.14 40.42 6.75
N ALA A 84 -0.83 39.86 6.03
CA ALA A 84 -0.60 39.06 4.84
C ALA A 84 -0.58 39.95 3.57
N TYR A 85 0.45 39.80 2.75
CA TYR A 85 0.56 40.47 1.45
C TYR A 85 0.47 39.43 0.32
N ALA A 86 -0.46 39.64 -0.62
CA ALA A 86 -0.60 38.81 -1.80
C ALA A 86 0.01 39.50 -3.03
N VAL A 87 0.91 38.81 -3.73
CA VAL A 87 1.43 39.29 -5.03
C VAL A 87 0.42 38.93 -6.11
N LEU A 88 -0.16 39.95 -6.73
CA LEU A 88 -1.07 39.74 -7.86
C LEU A 88 -0.28 39.21 -9.07
N PRO A 89 -0.83 38.23 -9.81
CA PRO A 89 -0.25 37.84 -11.07
C PRO A 89 -0.25 39.04 -12.05
N PRO A 90 0.64 39.05 -13.05
CA PRO A 90 0.61 40.06 -14.09
C PRO A 90 -0.80 40.19 -14.68
N PRO A 91 -1.28 41.41 -14.97
CA PRO A 91 -2.60 41.59 -15.53
C PRO A 91 -2.74 40.79 -16.83
N PRO A 92 -3.90 40.17 -17.10
CA PRO A 92 -4.13 39.51 -18.37
C PRO A 92 -3.93 40.51 -19.51
N ALA A 93 -3.47 40.02 -20.66
CA ALA A 93 -3.30 40.86 -21.85
C ALA A 93 -4.61 41.62 -22.13
N ALA A 94 -4.50 42.94 -22.35
CA ALA A 94 -5.65 43.80 -22.56
C ALA A 94 -6.56 43.21 -23.66
N HIS A 95 -7.77 42.82 -23.28
CA HIS A 95 -8.74 42.28 -24.22
C HIS A 95 -9.36 43.45 -25.00
N ARG A 96 -9.08 43.53 -26.30
CA ARG A 96 -9.67 44.57 -27.17
C ARG A 96 -11.15 44.28 -27.39
N ILE A 97 -12.01 45.12 -26.81
CA ILE A 97 -13.45 45.10 -27.07
C ILE A 97 -13.68 45.74 -28.45
N LYS A 98 -14.11 44.94 -29.43
CA LYS A 98 -14.47 45.46 -30.76
C LYS A 98 -15.87 46.09 -30.73
N GLY A 99 -16.03 47.26 -31.35
CA GLY A 99 -17.35 47.85 -31.62
C GLY A 99 -17.94 48.76 -30.54
N VAL A 100 -17.18 49.12 -29.50
CA VAL A 100 -17.64 50.08 -28.46
C VAL A 100 -16.71 51.29 -28.42
N TRP A 101 -17.28 52.47 -28.66
CA TRP A 101 -16.60 53.77 -28.49
C TRP A 101 -16.36 54.06 -27.00
N PRO A 102 -15.22 54.64 -26.58
CA PRO A 102 -14.07 55.12 -27.37
C PRO A 102 -12.95 54.09 -27.57
N PHE A 103 -13.16 52.81 -27.24
CA PHE A 103 -12.10 51.79 -27.17
C PHE A 103 -11.80 51.11 -28.52
N ASN A 104 -12.25 51.70 -29.63
CA ASN A 104 -12.12 51.16 -30.97
C ASN A 104 -10.83 51.67 -31.64
N ASN A 105 -9.66 51.23 -31.15
CA ASN A 105 -8.37 51.34 -31.83
C ASN A 105 -7.58 50.02 -31.71
#